data_AF-A0A554WZV0-F1
#
_entry.id   AF-A0A554WZV0-F1
#
_cell.length_a   1.000
_cell.length_b   1.000
_cell.length_c   1.000
_cell.angle_alpha   90.00
_cell.angle_beta   90.00
_cell.angle_gamma   90.00
#
_symmetry.space_group_name_H-M   'P 1'
#
loop_
_entity.id
_entity.type
_entity.pdbx_description
1 polymer ?
#
loop_
_entity_poly.entity_id
_entity_poly.type
_entity_poly.pdbx_seq_one_letter_code
_entity_poly.pdbx_strand_id
1 'polypeptide(L)'
;MAAHDLERLIGREALATLAQVAGGLDLYIPAKVPMDGPLLELPLAAQERLARYAGGTRLYIPKLCGELRRIRDAQIRAAYDDGERVQDIARWFRLSERRVWAILGAPEPQDDAQGRLF
;
A
#
# COMPACT_ATOMS: atom_id res chain seq x y z
N MET A 1 -4.70 -4.41 16.21
CA MET A 1 -4.35 -5.47 15.23
C MET A 1 -3.10 -5.04 14.51
N ALA A 2 -2.11 -5.92 14.40
CA ALA A 2 -0.85 -5.57 13.76
C ALA A 2 -1.01 -5.62 12.22
N ALA A 3 -0.26 -4.80 11.49
CA ALA A 3 -0.28 -4.81 10.02
C ALA A 3 0.04 -6.19 9.42
N HIS A 4 0.83 -6.99 10.13
CA HIS A 4 1.21 -8.35 9.75
C HIS A 4 0.01 -9.32 9.70
N ASP A 5 -0.97 -9.19 10.62
CA ASP A 5 -2.15 -10.06 10.64
C ASP A 5 -3.02 -9.84 9.41
N LEU A 6 -3.17 -8.57 9.03
CA LEU A 6 -3.86 -8.15 7.82
C LEU A 6 -3.12 -8.63 6.57
N GLU A 7 -1.78 -8.52 6.51
CA GLU A 7 -0.98 -9.00 5.37
C GLU A 7 -1.20 -10.50 5.14
N ARG A 8 -1.20 -11.30 6.21
CA ARG A 8 -1.46 -12.74 6.12
C ARG A 8 -2.88 -13.06 5.67
N LEU A 9 -3.85 -12.20 6.00
CA LEU A 9 -5.26 -12.40 5.66
C LEU A 9 -5.55 -12.08 4.19
N ILE A 10 -5.17 -10.89 3.73
CA ILE A 10 -5.56 -10.41 2.38
C ILE A 10 -4.41 -10.48 1.36
N GLY A 11 -3.18 -10.66 1.82
CA GLY A 11 -1.98 -10.58 0.99
C GLY A 11 -1.36 -9.19 0.98
N ARG A 12 -0.06 -9.12 0.66
CA ARG A 12 0.72 -7.88 0.64
C ARG A 12 0.16 -6.84 -0.34
N GLU A 13 -0.20 -7.25 -1.55
CA GLU A 13 -0.72 -6.34 -2.56
C GLU A 13 -2.06 -5.73 -2.14
N ALA A 14 -3.00 -6.55 -1.68
CA ALA A 14 -4.29 -6.09 -1.20
C ALA A 14 -4.15 -5.20 0.04
N LEU A 15 -3.19 -5.50 0.93
CA LEU A 15 -2.90 -4.65 2.07
C LEU A 15 -2.31 -3.30 1.66
N ALA A 16 -1.43 -3.27 0.65
CA ALA A 16 -0.91 -2.02 0.10
C ALA A 16 -2.04 -1.17 -0.49
N THR A 17 -2.93 -1.75 -1.31
CA THR A 17 -4.12 -1.07 -1.81
C THR A 17 -5.01 -0.56 -0.67
N LEU A 18 -5.29 -1.40 0.33
CA LEU A 18 -6.12 -1.02 1.47
C LEU A 18 -5.51 0.15 2.26
N ALA A 19 -4.20 0.11 2.51
CA ALA A 19 -3.50 1.18 3.21
C ALA A 19 -3.38 2.45 2.37
N GLN A 20 -3.34 2.34 1.03
CA GLN A 20 -3.32 3.50 0.13
C GLN A 20 -4.66 4.22 0.16
N VAL A 21 -5.77 3.49 0.08
CA VAL A 21 -7.10 4.09 -0.01
C VAL A 21 -7.65 4.50 1.37
N ALA A 22 -7.36 3.71 2.42
CA ALA A 22 -7.96 3.90 3.74
C ALA A 22 -6.98 3.83 4.92
N GLY A 23 -5.67 3.98 4.67
CA GLY A 23 -4.67 3.95 5.72
C GLY A 23 -4.91 4.98 6.82
N GLY A 24 -4.93 4.50 8.07
CA GLY A 24 -5.04 5.30 9.29
C GLY A 24 -6.47 5.73 9.60
N LEU A 25 -7.45 5.07 9.00
CA LEU A 25 -8.86 5.25 9.27
C LEU A 25 -9.42 4.00 9.96
N ASP A 26 -10.39 4.23 10.85
CA ASP A 26 -11.30 3.17 11.31
C ASP A 26 -12.41 3.02 10.28
N LEU A 27 -12.36 1.94 9.51
CA LEU A 27 -13.37 1.65 8.50
C LEU A 27 -14.35 0.60 8.99
N TYR A 28 -15.63 0.83 8.70
CA TYR A 28 -16.63 -0.22 8.82
C TYR A 28 -16.44 -1.21 7.66
N ILE A 29 -16.31 -2.50 7.98
CA ILE A 29 -16.15 -3.56 6.98
C ILE A 29 -17.52 -4.17 6.70
N PRO A 30 -18.08 -4.01 5.49
CA PRO A 30 -19.35 -4.63 5.14
C PRO A 30 -19.25 -6.15 5.17
N ALA A 31 -20.30 -6.82 5.66
CA ALA A 31 -20.39 -8.28 5.58
C ALA A 31 -20.82 -8.79 4.18
N LYS A 32 -21.24 -7.87 3.29
CA LYS A 32 -21.66 -8.17 1.91
C LYS A 32 -20.59 -7.72 0.93
N VAL A 33 -20.40 -8.50 -0.12
CA VAL A 33 -19.47 -8.28 -1.23
C VAL A 33 -20.30 -8.17 -2.53
N PRO A 34 -19.95 -7.31 -3.50
CA PRO A 34 -18.84 -6.35 -3.50
C PRO A 34 -19.02 -5.27 -2.43
N MET A 35 -17.91 -4.86 -1.84
CA MET A 35 -17.86 -3.76 -0.87
C MET A 35 -17.96 -2.42 -1.60
N ASP A 36 -18.45 -1.41 -0.89
CA ASP A 36 -18.62 -0.06 -1.45
C ASP A 36 -17.47 0.89 -1.06
N GLY A 37 -17.33 1.96 -1.84
CA GLY A 37 -16.40 3.07 -1.58
C GLY A 37 -14.93 2.65 -1.67
N PRO A 38 -14.09 3.01 -0.69
CA PRO A 38 -12.64 2.78 -0.76
C PRO A 38 -12.24 1.30 -0.76
N LEU A 39 -13.12 0.41 -0.32
CA LEU A 39 -12.89 -1.03 -0.27
C LEU A 39 -13.18 -1.73 -1.61
N LEU A 40 -13.83 -1.05 -2.55
CA LEU A 40 -14.12 -1.57 -3.89
C LEU A 40 -12.84 -1.78 -4.72
N GLU A 41 -11.82 -0.96 -4.49
CA GLU A 41 -10.51 -1.04 -5.15
C GLU A 41 -9.75 -2.33 -4.81
N LEU A 42 -10.19 -3.08 -3.80
CA LEU A 42 -9.57 -4.34 -3.42
C LEU A 42 -10.00 -5.47 -4.36
N PRO A 43 -9.12 -6.45 -4.63
CA PRO A 43 -9.51 -7.66 -5.33
C PRO A 43 -10.67 -8.37 -4.61
N LEU A 44 -11.62 -8.92 -5.38
CA LEU A 44 -12.82 -9.58 -4.83
C LEU A 44 -12.49 -10.62 -3.75
N ALA A 45 -11.43 -11.41 -3.95
CA ALA A 45 -10.97 -12.40 -2.98
C ALA A 45 -10.49 -11.77 -1.65
N ALA A 46 -9.90 -10.58 -1.69
CA ALA A 46 -9.51 -9.84 -0.48
C ALA A 46 -10.74 -9.28 0.24
N GLN A 47 -11.73 -8.79 -0.51
CA GLN A 47 -13.01 -8.35 0.05
C GLN A 47 -13.72 -9.49 0.77
N GLU A 48 -13.82 -10.67 0.17
CA GLU A 48 -14.43 -11.86 0.80
C GLU A 48 -13.73 -12.27 2.09
N ARG A 49 -12.39 -12.24 2.12
CA ARG A 49 -11.61 -12.55 3.32
C ARG A 49 -11.82 -11.51 4.42
N LEU A 50 -11.86 -10.23 4.07
CA LEU A 50 -12.16 -9.14 5.01
C LEU A 50 -13.59 -9.26 5.56
N ALA A 51 -14.58 -9.52 4.71
CA ALA A 51 -15.96 -9.73 5.13
C ALA A 51 -16.11 -10.94 6.05
N ARG A 52 -15.41 -12.05 5.77
CA ARG A 52 -15.43 -13.24 6.64
C ARG A 52 -14.78 -12.97 8.00
N TYR A 53 -13.72 -12.19 8.02
CA TYR A 53 -12.94 -11.94 9.24
C TYR A 53 -13.54 -10.83 10.12
N ALA A 54 -13.94 -9.73 9.51
CA ALA A 54 -14.34 -8.49 10.17
C ALA A 54 -15.69 -7.94 9.68
N GLY A 55 -16.47 -8.71 8.93
CA GLY A 55 -17.78 -8.28 8.44
C GLY A 55 -18.71 -7.84 9.57
N GLY A 56 -19.24 -6.63 9.44
CA GLY A 56 -20.12 -6.04 10.45
C GLY A 56 -19.41 -5.31 11.58
N THR A 57 -18.08 -5.24 11.58
CA THR A 57 -17.30 -4.52 12.60
C THR A 57 -16.52 -3.34 12.02
N ARG A 58 -16.00 -2.49 12.92
CA ARG A 58 -15.06 -1.42 12.57
C ARG A 58 -13.63 -1.95 12.75
N LEU A 59 -12.83 -1.83 11.70
CA LEU A 59 -11.45 -2.27 11.66
C LEU A 59 -10.53 -1.05 11.49
N TYR A 60 -9.56 -0.90 12.38
CA TYR A 60 -8.48 0.06 12.18
C TYR A 60 -7.56 -0.40 11.06
N ILE A 61 -7.39 0.43 10.03
CA ILE A 61 -6.43 0.18 8.96
C ILE A 61 -5.12 0.90 9.29
N PRO A 62 -3.99 0.20 9.44
CA PRO A 62 -2.72 0.84 9.74
C PRO A 62 -2.25 1.72 8.57
N LYS A 63 -1.72 2.92 8.89
CA LYS A 63 -1.00 3.77 7.93
C LYS A 63 0.33 3.12 7.58
N LEU A 64 0.38 2.38 6.47
CA LEU A 64 1.63 1.84 5.92
C LEU A 64 2.49 2.92 5.24
N CYS A 65 2.64 4.09 5.87
CA CYS A 65 3.32 5.24 5.26
C CYS A 65 4.77 4.95 4.84
N GLY A 66 5.48 4.11 5.60
CA GLY A 66 6.84 3.68 5.27
C GLY A 66 6.86 2.70 4.10
N GLU A 67 6.00 1.69 4.13
CA GLU A 67 5.96 0.63 3.12
C GLU A 67 5.42 1.14 1.77
N LEU A 68 4.34 1.93 1.79
CA LEU A 68 3.82 2.59 0.59
C LEU A 68 4.84 3.53 -0.03
N ARG A 69 5.65 4.19 0.81
CA ARG A 69 6.76 5.01 0.33
C ARG A 69 7.82 4.15 -0.35
N ARG A 70 8.19 2.99 0.22
CA ARG A 70 9.13 2.06 -0.41
C ARG A 70 8.62 1.54 -1.76
N ILE A 71 7.37 1.09 -1.82
CA ILE A 71 6.74 0.61 -3.07
C ILE A 71 6.77 1.70 -4.14
N ARG A 72 6.36 2.93 -3.81
CA ARG A 72 6.45 4.06 -4.74
C ARG A 72 7.88 4.34 -5.19
N ASP A 73 8.82 4.38 -4.24
CA ASP A 73 10.22 4.68 -4.52
C ASP A 73 10.87 3.57 -5.38
N ALA A 74 10.41 2.32 -5.27
CA ALA A 74 10.79 1.21 -6.15
C ALA A 74 10.19 1.35 -7.56
N GLN A 75 8.91 1.72 -7.68
CA GLN A 75 8.28 2.00 -8.98
C GLN A 75 8.97 3.16 -9.72
N ILE A 76 9.39 4.19 -8.99
CA ILE A 76 10.16 5.32 -9.55
C ILE A 76 11.51 4.86 -10.10
N ARG A 77 12.21 3.96 -9.40
CA ARG A 77 13.48 3.39 -9.88
C ARG A 77 13.25 2.53 -11.12
N ALA A 78 12.28 1.62 -11.08
CA ALA A 78 11.94 0.76 -12.22
C ALA A 78 11.58 1.56 -13.48
N ALA A 79 10.78 2.64 -13.35
CA ALA A 79 10.47 3.51 -14.47
C ALA A 79 11.72 4.21 -15.03
N TYR A 80 12.62 4.66 -14.16
CA TYR A 80 13.88 5.27 -14.58
C TYR A 80 14.80 4.26 -15.29
N ASP A 81 14.87 3.03 -14.77
CA ASP A 81 15.65 1.93 -15.36
C ASP A 81 15.10 1.48 -16.73
N ASP A 82 13.77 1.61 -16.94
CA ASP A 82 13.10 1.40 -18.24
C ASP A 82 13.40 2.53 -19.25
N GLY A 83 14.11 3.58 -18.84
CA GLY A 83 14.53 4.70 -19.68
C GLY A 83 13.57 5.88 -19.66
N GLU A 84 12.58 5.90 -18.76
CA GLU A 84 11.64 7.01 -18.66
C GLU A 84 12.31 8.30 -18.18
N ARG A 85 11.85 9.43 -18.71
CA ARG A 85 12.41 10.73 -18.34
C ARG A 85 11.95 11.10 -16.94
N VAL A 86 12.88 11.62 -16.13
CA VAL A 86 12.61 12.07 -14.75
C VAL A 86 11.44 13.07 -14.67
N GLN A 87 11.23 13.88 -15.71
CA GLN A 87 10.12 14.84 -15.82
C GLN A 87 8.75 14.14 -15.89
N ASP A 88 8.67 13.05 -16.65
CA ASP A 88 7.44 12.29 -16.85
C ASP A 88 7.12 11.47 -15.59
N ILE A 89 8.14 10.84 -14.99
CA ILE A 89 8.04 10.17 -13.68
C ILE A 89 7.54 11.15 -12.61
N ALA A 90 8.15 12.33 -12.52
CA ALA A 90 7.73 13.36 -11.56
C ALA A 90 6.26 13.75 -11.75
N ARG A 91 5.79 13.87 -13.00
CA ARG A 91 4.39 14.18 -13.31
C ARG A 91 3.45 13.04 -12.92
N TRP A 92 3.76 11.79 -13.26
CA TRP A 92 2.92 10.62 -12.94
C TRP A 92 2.75 10.43 -11.44
N PHE A 93 3.83 10.57 -10.67
CA PHE A 93 3.81 10.42 -9.22
C PHE A 93 3.50 11.73 -8.47
N ARG A 94 3.24 12.84 -9.18
CA ARG A 94 3.01 14.18 -8.62
C ARG A 94 4.09 14.63 -7.63
N LEU A 95 5.35 14.39 -7.98
CA LEU A 95 6.54 14.79 -7.24
C LEU A 95 7.28 15.92 -7.97
N SER A 96 8.20 16.59 -7.28
CA SER A 96 9.17 17.46 -7.95
C SER A 96 10.32 16.61 -8.51
N GLU A 97 10.95 17.07 -9.59
CA GLU A 97 12.14 16.41 -10.15
C GLU A 97 13.25 16.26 -9.10
N ARG A 98 13.46 17.28 -8.26
CA ARG A 98 14.39 17.21 -7.12
C ARG A 98 14.06 16.04 -6.18
N ARG A 99 12.77 15.78 -5.94
CA ARG A 99 12.36 14.66 -5.09
C ARG A 99 12.60 13.32 -5.77
N VAL A 100 12.38 13.22 -7.08
CA VAL A 100 12.70 12.01 -7.86
C VAL A 100 14.21 11.74 -7.82
N TRP A 101 15.05 12.74 -8.09
CA TRP A 101 16.51 12.61 -7.97
C TRP A 101 16.97 12.20 -6.56
N ALA A 102 16.34 12.74 -5.51
CA ALA A 102 16.64 12.35 -4.14
C ALA A 102 16.26 10.88 -3.85
N ILE A 103 15.22 10.34 -4.50
CA ILE A 103 14.84 8.93 -4.38
C ILE A 103 15.83 8.06 -5.15
N LEU A 104 16.18 8.42 -6.39
CA LEU A 104 17.14 7.68 -7.21
C LEU A 104 18.55 7.64 -6.60
N GLY A 105 18.98 8.75 -5.96
CA GLY A 105 20.28 8.84 -5.29
C GLY A 105 20.32 8.29 -3.86
N ALA A 106 19.16 7.93 -3.27
CA ALA A 106 19.13 7.28 -1.98
C ALA A 106 19.43 5.78 -2.15
N PRO A 107 20.25 5.18 -1.26
CA PRO A 107 20.48 3.73 -1.29
C PRO A 107 19.12 3.02 -1.23
N GLU A 108 18.97 1.96 -2.03
CA GLU A 108 17.77 1.13 -1.95
C GLU A 108 17.62 0.68 -0.50
N PRO A 109 16.42 0.84 0.10
CA PRO A 109 16.17 0.26 1.40
C PRO A 109 16.41 -1.24 1.23
N GLN A 110 17.49 -1.75 1.81
CA GLN A 110 17.67 -3.19 1.97
C GLN A 110 16.38 -3.72 2.56
N ASP A 111 15.88 -4.79 1.95
CA ASP A 111 14.71 -5.54 2.38
C ASP A 111 15.06 -6.19 3.71
N ASP A 112 15.20 -5.37 4.75
CA ASP A 112 15.16 -5.76 6.14
C ASP A 112 13.73 -6.24 6.33
N ALA A 113 13.55 -7.52 5.99
CA ALA A 113 12.40 -8.32 6.31
C ALA A 113 11.88 -7.82 7.66
N GLN A 114 10.64 -7.35 7.68
CA GLN A 114 9.88 -7.15 8.90
C GLN A 114 9.88 -8.48 9.66
N GLY A 115 10.88 -8.62 10.51
CA GLY A 115 11.34 -9.88 11.08
C GLY A 115 12.25 -9.59 12.26
N ARG A 116 11.83 -8.63 13.10
CA ARG A 116 12.22 -8.46 14.51
C ARG A 116 11.57 -7.18 15.03
N LEU A 117 10.39 -7.32 15.60
CA LEU A 117 9.99 -6.44 16.69
C LEU A 117 9.58 -7.35 17.84
N PHE A 118 10.42 -7.31 18.88
CA PHE A 118 10.24 -7.89 20.18
C PHE A 118 9.01 -7.31 20.88
#